data_AF-A0A6N8KV82-F1
#
_entry.id   AF-A0A6N8KV82-F1
#
_cell.length_a   1.000
_cell.length_b   1.000
_cell.length_c   1.000
_cell.angle_alpha   90.00
_cell.angle_beta   90.00
_cell.angle_gamma   90.00
#
_symmetry.space_group_name_H-M   'P 1'
#
loop_
_entity.id
_entity.type
_entity.pdbx_description
1 polymer ?
#
loop_
_entity_poly.entity_id
_entity_poly.type
_entity_poly.pdbx_seq_one_letter_code
_entity_poly.pdbx_strand_id
1 'polypeptide(L)'
;MLFSNRVLKFLFFTALFFFFLLGLAVFFRGLLNNLEKTDALGEWLINFQGGFVRRGILGELLYKGYLFFGANPVLVLKVVSILFIFWISALVLFVFKQIGIPYYYIVFPLISVTLFYYQPYFSGFRKDPIQLVLVFYSLSYLKKYLDQEKISFLIIWQFLLILGLFIHEAFLFYAVGIQVLLFLLAKESTFSWRILRKIGVLFPIFLAVILNFTQKGNELVASQIWNSWGSFFQNEFGPNASMYDYVSLKGLTWSLNHAVGLHLDINFIRRDSLGVPAFSYILPVLFVMLYVYSTVKFRAMEASAKTQFTAFVCIWLTIFVCMLPLFTVLSCDFARLFTYLNISSLFVFYFFSTYFVALKSPLNMLNPFAKWIANFYDHPRMKWMYNPVVFILIVFFFLTYSNFGFQTYTAFDNSIAGRLLQKIFSVWEKFSNY
;
A
#
# COMPACT_ATOMS: atom_id res chain seq x y z
N MET A 1 -32.43 -0.58 -23.32
CA MET A 1 -32.50 -1.90 -22.66
C MET A 1 -31.62 -1.89 -21.42
N LEU A 2 -32.20 -1.76 -20.23
CA LEU A 2 -31.46 -1.92 -18.98
C LEU A 2 -31.24 -3.42 -18.77
N PHE A 3 -29.97 -3.86 -18.77
CA PHE A 3 -29.63 -5.22 -18.37
C PHE A 3 -30.27 -5.53 -17.01
N SER A 4 -30.87 -6.71 -16.87
CA SER A 4 -31.34 -7.20 -15.58
C SER A 4 -30.22 -7.10 -14.54
N ASN A 5 -30.53 -6.68 -13.31
CA ASN A 5 -29.60 -6.63 -12.19
C ASN A 5 -28.82 -7.95 -12.00
N ARG A 6 -29.39 -9.09 -12.43
CA ARG A 6 -28.71 -10.39 -12.41
C ARG A 6 -27.60 -10.48 -13.46
N VAL A 7 -27.83 -9.98 -14.67
CA VAL A 7 -26.85 -9.98 -15.76
C VAL A 7 -25.69 -9.04 -15.46
N LEU A 8 -25.97 -7.86 -14.90
CA LEU A 8 -24.93 -6.93 -14.46
C LEU A 8 -24.05 -7.50 -13.34
N LYS A 9 -24.67 -8.15 -12.35
CA LYS A 9 -23.92 -8.88 -11.31
C LYS A 9 -23.06 -9.99 -11.91
N PHE A 10 -23.63 -10.79 -12.82
CA PHE A 10 -22.89 -11.85 -13.50
C PHE A 10 -21.68 -11.29 -14.28
N LEU A 11 -21.86 -10.26 -15.11
CA LEU A 11 -20.76 -9.63 -15.85
C LEU A 11 -19.69 -9.06 -14.92
N PHE A 12 -20.08 -8.43 -13.82
CA PHE A 12 -19.16 -7.95 -12.80
C PHE A 12 -18.35 -9.10 -12.20
N PHE A 13 -19.00 -10.18 -11.75
CA PHE A 13 -18.32 -11.35 -11.20
C PHE A 13 -17.40 -12.03 -12.22
N THR A 14 -17.81 -12.11 -13.48
CA THR A 14 -16.98 -12.66 -14.55
C THR A 14 -15.74 -11.81 -14.80
N ALA A 15 -15.89 -10.47 -14.84
CA ALA A 15 -14.75 -9.56 -14.96
C ALA A 15 -13.78 -9.73 -13.79
N LEU A 16 -14.30 -9.71 -12.56
CA LEU A 16 -13.53 -9.93 -11.33
C LEU A 16 -12.77 -11.26 -11.33
N PHE A 17 -13.44 -12.35 -11.72
CA PHE A 17 -12.83 -13.67 -11.82
C PHE A 17 -11.71 -13.70 -12.87
N PHE A 18 -11.92 -13.06 -14.00
CA PHE A 18 -10.92 -12.96 -15.06
C PHE A 18 -9.68 -12.17 -14.62
N PHE A 19 -9.85 -11.07 -13.89
CA PHE A 19 -8.74 -10.32 -13.30
C PHE A 19 -8.01 -11.11 -12.22
N PHE A 20 -8.71 -11.90 -11.42
CA PHE A 20 -8.08 -12.81 -10.48
C PHE A 20 -7.21 -13.85 -11.20
N LEU A 21 -7.72 -14.47 -12.28
CA LEU A 21 -6.93 -15.40 -13.10
C LEU A 21 -5.73 -14.71 -13.76
N LEU A 22 -5.87 -13.47 -14.21
CA LEU A 22 -4.76 -12.68 -14.74
C LEU A 22 -3.70 -12.41 -13.66
N GLY A 23 -4.12 -11.98 -12.48
CA GLY A 23 -3.24 -11.78 -11.32
C GLY A 23 -2.48 -13.06 -10.98
N LEU A 24 -3.15 -14.21 -10.99
CA LEU A 24 -2.51 -15.52 -10.84
C LEU A 24 -1.54 -15.85 -11.97
N ALA A 25 -1.89 -15.60 -13.23
CA ALA A 25 -0.99 -15.88 -14.36
C ALA A 25 0.28 -15.02 -14.30
N VAL A 26 0.14 -13.74 -13.95
CA VAL A 26 1.27 -12.83 -13.76
C VAL A 26 2.09 -13.23 -12.52
N PHE A 27 1.43 -13.64 -11.44
CA PHE A 27 2.07 -14.23 -10.25
C PHE A 27 2.93 -15.44 -10.62
N PHE A 28 2.36 -16.44 -11.29
CA PHE A 28 3.09 -17.63 -11.72
C PHE A 28 4.24 -17.29 -12.66
N ARG A 29 4.04 -16.35 -13.59
CA ARG A 29 5.11 -15.88 -14.47
C ARG A 29 6.23 -15.18 -13.69
N GLY A 30 5.90 -14.34 -12.70
CA GLY A 30 6.87 -13.68 -11.82
C GLY A 30 7.62 -14.65 -10.91
N LEU A 31 6.98 -15.76 -10.52
CA LEU A 31 7.63 -16.86 -9.79
C LEU A 31 8.59 -17.65 -10.67
N LEU A 32 8.17 -17.98 -11.90
CA LEU A 32 8.91 -18.82 -12.83
C LEU A 32 10.05 -18.06 -13.53
N ASN A 33 9.91 -16.75 -13.71
CA ASN A 33 10.96 -15.92 -14.30
C ASN A 33 12.05 -15.55 -13.28
N ASN A 34 13.28 -15.34 -13.76
CA ASN A 34 14.35 -14.76 -12.96
C ASN A 34 14.02 -13.31 -12.62
N LEU A 35 14.38 -12.89 -11.41
CA LEU A 35 14.22 -11.51 -10.93
C LEU A 35 15.31 -10.59 -11.49
N GLU A 36 15.53 -10.66 -12.81
CA GLU A 36 16.60 -9.92 -13.46
C GLU A 36 16.27 -8.42 -13.48
N LYS A 37 17.13 -7.64 -12.81
CA LYS A 37 17.17 -6.17 -12.85
C LYS A 37 15.88 -5.47 -12.39
N THR A 38 15.37 -5.86 -11.23
CA THR A 38 14.15 -5.24 -10.68
C THR A 38 14.47 -4.36 -9.49
N ASP A 39 13.79 -3.22 -9.40
CA ASP A 39 13.93 -2.29 -8.27
C ASP A 39 13.57 -2.94 -6.93
N ALA A 40 12.65 -3.91 -6.96
CA ALA A 40 12.28 -4.68 -5.79
C ALA A 40 13.48 -5.45 -5.22
N LEU A 41 14.27 -6.13 -6.07
CA LEU A 41 15.48 -6.82 -5.61
C LEU A 41 16.44 -5.84 -4.94
N GLY A 42 16.70 -4.70 -5.56
CA GLY A 42 17.58 -3.67 -4.99
C GLY A 42 17.12 -3.17 -3.61
N GLU A 43 15.81 -3.08 -3.35
CA GLU A 43 15.31 -2.67 -2.01
C GLU A 43 15.67 -3.70 -0.94
N TRP A 44 15.66 -4.98 -1.29
CA TRP A 44 15.98 -6.07 -0.37
C TRP A 44 17.48 -6.25 -0.13
N LEU A 45 18.32 -5.83 -1.06
CA LEU A 45 19.78 -5.95 -0.93
C LEU A 45 20.42 -4.85 -0.07
N ILE A 46 19.68 -3.80 0.32
CA ILE A 46 20.20 -2.77 1.24
C ILE A 46 20.52 -3.41 2.60
N ASN A 47 21.81 -3.47 2.97
CA ASN A 47 22.32 -4.05 4.21
C ASN A 47 23.20 -3.03 4.99
N PHE A 48 23.90 -3.46 6.06
CA PHE A 48 24.70 -2.57 6.90
C PHE A 48 26.20 -2.59 6.62
N GLN A 49 26.64 -3.08 5.45
CA GLN A 49 28.08 -3.13 5.13
C GLN A 49 28.69 -1.74 4.93
N GLY A 50 27.88 -0.74 4.57
CA GLY A 50 28.28 0.66 4.59
C GLY A 50 28.01 1.40 5.91
N GLY A 51 27.71 0.67 6.99
CA GLY A 51 27.22 1.24 8.25
C GLY A 51 25.69 1.23 8.34
N PHE A 52 25.18 1.77 9.45
CA PHE A 52 23.74 1.80 9.70
C PHE A 52 23.03 2.71 8.69
N VAL A 53 22.07 2.16 7.95
CA VAL A 53 21.27 2.88 6.96
C VAL A 53 19.80 2.52 7.10
N ARG A 54 18.90 3.49 6.87
CA ARG A 54 17.46 3.22 6.80
C ARG A 54 17.16 2.13 5.76
N ARG A 55 16.11 1.33 5.97
CA ARG A 55 15.71 0.17 5.14
C ARG A 55 16.65 -1.05 5.20
N GLY A 56 17.78 -0.95 5.90
CA GLY A 56 18.83 -1.97 5.90
C GLY A 56 18.55 -3.22 6.73
N ILE A 57 17.56 -3.19 7.64
CA ILE A 57 17.35 -4.29 8.60
C ILE A 57 17.04 -5.64 7.92
N LEU A 58 16.16 -5.64 6.91
CA LEU A 58 15.81 -6.88 6.21
C LEU A 58 16.93 -7.36 5.28
N GLY A 59 17.66 -6.43 4.64
CA GLY A 59 18.76 -6.83 3.78
C GLY A 59 19.99 -7.28 4.56
N GLU A 60 20.20 -6.80 5.78
CA GLU A 60 21.21 -7.35 6.68
C GLU A 60 20.88 -8.79 7.10
N LEU A 61 19.62 -9.07 7.42
CA LEU A 61 19.18 -10.44 7.69
C LEU A 61 19.35 -11.35 6.48
N LEU A 62 18.99 -10.85 5.28
CA LEU A 62 19.17 -11.56 4.03
C LEU A 62 20.65 -11.82 3.73
N TYR A 63 21.51 -10.82 3.93
CA TYR A 63 22.95 -10.91 3.71
C TYR A 63 23.62 -11.92 4.64
N LYS A 64 23.27 -11.90 5.93
CA LYS A 64 23.73 -12.92 6.89
C LYS A 64 23.24 -14.31 6.48
N GLY A 65 21.98 -14.44 6.03
CA GLY A 65 21.44 -15.70 5.54
C GLY A 65 22.22 -16.24 4.33
N TYR A 66 22.59 -15.37 3.40
CA TYR A 66 23.43 -15.69 2.25
C TYR A 66 24.82 -16.16 2.69
N LEU A 67 25.50 -15.42 3.57
CA LEU A 67 26.85 -15.77 4.02
C LEU A 67 26.91 -17.06 4.84
N PHE A 68 25.96 -17.28 5.75
CA PHE A 68 26.02 -18.42 6.68
C PHE A 68 25.40 -19.71 6.12
N PHE A 69 24.36 -19.60 5.29
CA PHE A 69 23.63 -20.77 4.79
C PHE A 69 23.78 -20.98 3.28
N GLY A 70 24.46 -20.09 2.56
CA GLY A 70 24.48 -20.10 1.10
C GLY A 70 23.10 -19.89 0.49
N ALA A 71 22.16 -19.33 1.26
CA ALA A 71 20.77 -19.19 0.82
C ALA A 71 20.68 -18.20 -0.34
N ASN A 72 20.11 -18.63 -1.47
CA ASN A 72 19.92 -17.77 -2.63
C ASN A 72 18.99 -16.59 -2.26
N PRO A 73 19.46 -15.33 -2.30
CA PRO A 73 18.67 -14.16 -1.90
C PRO A 73 17.37 -14.01 -2.69
N VAL A 74 17.39 -14.34 -3.99
CA VAL A 74 16.23 -14.26 -4.88
C VAL A 74 15.15 -15.26 -4.44
N LEU A 75 15.55 -16.49 -4.11
CA LEU A 75 14.61 -17.51 -3.66
C LEU A 75 14.00 -17.15 -2.30
N VAL A 76 14.82 -16.72 -1.34
CA VAL A 76 14.36 -16.28 -0.01
C VAL A 76 13.34 -15.15 -0.16
N LEU A 77 13.67 -14.16 -0.99
CA LEU A 77 12.78 -13.06 -1.33
C LEU A 77 11.43 -13.56 -1.87
N LYS A 78 11.46 -14.45 -2.86
CA LYS A 78 10.25 -15.04 -3.45
C LYS A 78 9.37 -15.68 -2.38
N VAL A 79 9.96 -16.55 -1.56
CA VAL A 79 9.23 -17.27 -0.50
C VAL A 79 8.64 -16.29 0.52
N VAL A 80 9.44 -15.36 1.03
CA VAL A 80 8.98 -14.40 2.04
C VAL A 80 7.85 -13.53 1.50
N SER A 81 7.98 -12.96 0.31
CA SER A 81 6.92 -12.14 -0.27
C SER A 81 5.62 -12.92 -0.48
N ILE A 82 5.68 -14.16 -0.99
CA ILE A 82 4.50 -15.01 -1.15
C ILE A 82 3.81 -15.25 0.20
N LEU A 83 4.58 -15.65 1.21
CA LEU A 83 4.05 -15.92 2.55
C LEU A 83 3.33 -14.69 3.12
N PHE A 84 3.95 -13.52 3.04
CA PHE A 84 3.34 -12.29 3.57
C PHE A 84 2.16 -11.79 2.73
N ILE A 85 2.12 -12.06 1.42
CA ILE A 85 0.96 -11.76 0.57
C ILE A 85 -0.23 -12.64 0.95
N PHE A 86 -0.01 -13.93 1.18
CA PHE A 86 -1.06 -14.81 1.68
C PHE A 86 -1.50 -14.40 3.10
N TRP A 87 -0.55 -14.02 3.96
CA TRP A 87 -0.86 -13.58 5.31
C TRP A 87 -1.71 -12.31 5.32
N ILE A 88 -1.32 -11.25 4.58
CA ILE A 88 -2.11 -10.03 4.53
C ILE A 88 -3.48 -10.28 3.88
N SER A 89 -3.55 -11.14 2.87
CA SER A 89 -4.82 -11.54 2.26
C SER A 89 -5.73 -12.20 3.29
N ALA A 90 -5.22 -13.18 4.06
CA ALA A 90 -5.98 -13.83 5.12
C ALA A 90 -6.46 -12.84 6.19
N LEU A 91 -5.62 -11.87 6.58
CA LEU A 91 -5.99 -10.82 7.53
C LEU A 91 -7.09 -9.91 6.99
N VAL A 92 -6.99 -9.46 5.74
CA VAL A 92 -8.02 -8.62 5.11
C VAL A 92 -9.34 -9.38 5.01
N LEU A 93 -9.31 -10.65 4.61
CA LEU A 93 -10.50 -11.52 4.58
C LEU A 93 -11.13 -11.67 5.96
N PHE A 94 -10.31 -11.90 6.98
CA PHE A 94 -10.75 -11.96 8.36
C PHE A 94 -11.43 -10.65 8.78
N VAL A 95 -10.80 -9.51 8.53
CA VAL A 95 -11.35 -8.19 8.88
C VAL A 95 -12.64 -7.89 8.13
N PHE A 96 -12.72 -8.24 6.84
CA PHE A 96 -13.93 -8.09 6.03
C PHE A 96 -15.10 -8.88 6.62
N LYS A 97 -14.85 -10.14 7.00
CA LYS A 97 -15.83 -10.99 7.66
C LYS A 97 -16.33 -10.35 8.96
N GLN A 98 -15.42 -9.85 9.81
CA GLN A 98 -15.78 -9.26 11.09
C GLN A 98 -16.56 -7.96 10.96
N ILE A 99 -16.19 -7.11 10.00
CA ILE A 99 -16.87 -5.83 9.74
C ILE A 99 -18.19 -6.04 8.96
N GLY A 100 -18.41 -7.21 8.36
CA GLY A 100 -19.61 -7.49 7.57
C GLY A 100 -19.56 -6.95 6.14
N ILE A 101 -18.36 -6.70 5.60
CA ILE A 101 -18.17 -6.39 4.18
C ILE A 101 -18.42 -7.68 3.38
N PRO A 102 -19.38 -7.69 2.44
CA PRO A 102 -19.62 -8.86 1.62
C PRO A 102 -18.39 -9.29 0.83
N TYR A 103 -18.21 -10.60 0.73
CA TYR A 103 -17.03 -11.20 0.10
C TYR A 103 -16.83 -10.85 -1.37
N TYR A 104 -17.85 -10.40 -2.09
CA TYR A 104 -17.65 -9.92 -3.46
C TYR A 104 -16.90 -8.59 -3.55
N TYR A 105 -16.80 -7.82 -2.46
CA TYR A 105 -15.89 -6.67 -2.37
C TYR A 105 -14.45 -7.08 -2.02
N ILE A 106 -14.19 -8.35 -1.63
CA ILE A 106 -12.82 -8.89 -1.46
C ILE A 106 -12.00 -8.64 -2.71
N VAL A 107 -12.66 -8.69 -3.86
CA VAL A 107 -11.96 -8.60 -5.12
C VAL A 107 -11.27 -7.23 -5.26
N PHE A 108 -11.66 -6.17 -4.53
CA PHE A 108 -10.92 -4.91 -4.55
C PHE A 108 -9.56 -4.97 -3.85
N PRO A 109 -9.45 -5.36 -2.55
CA PRO A 109 -8.16 -5.56 -1.92
C PRO A 109 -7.35 -6.69 -2.54
N LEU A 110 -7.99 -7.80 -2.97
CA LEU A 110 -7.27 -8.90 -3.59
C LEU A 110 -6.77 -8.53 -4.98
N ILE A 111 -7.58 -7.92 -5.85
CA ILE A 111 -7.09 -7.40 -7.14
C ILE A 111 -6.03 -6.34 -6.91
N SER A 112 -6.18 -5.46 -5.92
CA SER A 112 -5.13 -4.48 -5.65
C SER A 112 -3.85 -5.16 -5.16
N VAL A 113 -3.95 -6.19 -4.32
CA VAL A 113 -2.78 -6.94 -3.84
C VAL A 113 -2.22 -7.89 -4.92
N THR A 114 -3.00 -8.42 -5.86
CA THR A 114 -2.53 -9.39 -6.86
C THR A 114 -2.16 -8.74 -8.20
N LEU A 115 -2.82 -7.66 -8.63
CA LEU A 115 -2.44 -6.93 -9.84
C LEU A 115 -1.31 -5.92 -9.59
N PHE A 116 -1.29 -5.23 -8.43
CA PHE A 116 -0.30 -4.17 -8.21
C PHE A 116 1.04 -4.69 -7.70
N TYR A 117 1.08 -5.78 -6.93
CA TYR A 117 2.35 -6.36 -6.50
C TYR A 117 3.06 -7.13 -7.58
N TYR A 118 2.37 -7.57 -8.63
CA TYR A 118 2.94 -8.42 -9.67
C TYR A 118 3.09 -7.73 -11.02
N GLN A 119 3.06 -6.39 -11.09
CA GLN A 119 3.31 -5.70 -12.35
C GLN A 119 4.68 -6.11 -12.93
N PRO A 120 4.79 -6.40 -14.25
CA PRO A 120 6.02 -6.91 -14.85
C PRO A 120 7.22 -5.95 -14.73
N TYR A 121 6.99 -4.65 -14.54
CA TYR A 121 8.03 -3.63 -14.32
C TYR A 121 8.42 -3.46 -12.84
N PHE A 122 7.53 -3.84 -11.93
CA PHE A 122 7.74 -3.80 -10.48
C PHE A 122 7.56 -5.22 -9.95
N SER A 123 8.56 -6.06 -10.16
CA SER A 123 8.46 -7.48 -9.82
C SER A 123 7.95 -7.69 -8.39
N GLY A 124 6.79 -8.34 -8.27
CA GLY A 124 6.28 -9.33 -7.30
C GLY A 124 6.57 -9.26 -5.81
N PHE A 125 7.69 -8.67 -5.41
CA PHE A 125 8.49 -9.10 -4.28
C PHE A 125 8.90 -7.91 -3.43
N ARG A 126 7.95 -7.00 -3.18
CA ARG A 126 8.19 -5.81 -2.36
C ARG A 126 8.03 -6.11 -0.86
N LYS A 127 8.52 -5.18 -0.03
CA LYS A 127 8.45 -5.25 1.45
C LYS A 127 7.09 -4.82 2.01
N ASP A 128 6.23 -4.23 1.19
CA ASP A 128 4.97 -3.63 1.65
C ASP A 128 3.99 -4.61 2.31
N PRO A 129 3.81 -5.87 1.85
CA PRO A 129 2.93 -6.82 2.53
C PRO A 129 3.36 -7.07 3.98
N ILE A 130 4.66 -7.11 4.24
CA ILE A 130 5.22 -7.23 5.60
C ILE A 130 4.79 -6.03 6.43
N GLN A 131 4.91 -4.83 5.88
CA GLN A 131 4.52 -3.62 6.60
C GLN A 131 3.03 -3.58 6.90
N LEU A 132 2.16 -3.95 5.96
CA LEU A 132 0.72 -4.01 6.21
C LEU A 132 0.35 -5.03 7.29
N VAL A 133 1.04 -6.17 7.34
CA VAL A 133 0.91 -7.13 8.45
C VAL A 133 1.34 -6.49 9.78
N LEU A 134 2.44 -5.72 9.79
CA LEU A 134 2.87 -4.97 10.97
C LEU A 134 1.85 -3.92 11.40
N VAL A 135 1.14 -3.25 10.47
CA VAL A 135 0.04 -2.33 10.80
C VAL A 135 -1.05 -3.05 11.60
N PHE A 136 -1.49 -4.21 11.12
CA PHE A 136 -2.54 -4.97 11.78
C PHE A 136 -2.15 -5.35 13.22
N TYR A 137 -0.95 -5.92 13.39
CA TYR A 137 -0.49 -6.36 14.71
C TYR A 137 -0.20 -5.18 15.65
N SER A 138 0.44 -4.10 15.16
CA SER A 138 0.68 -2.90 15.97
C SER A 138 -0.64 -2.29 16.48
N LEU A 139 -1.67 -2.18 15.63
CA LEU A 139 -3.01 -1.73 16.05
C LEU A 139 -3.64 -2.66 17.09
N SER A 140 -3.50 -3.98 16.92
CA SER A 140 -4.00 -4.96 17.89
C SER A 140 -3.34 -4.79 19.27
N TYR A 141 -2.01 -4.60 19.31
CA TYR A 141 -1.28 -4.37 20.57
C TYR A 141 -1.56 -3.01 21.18
N LEU A 142 -1.73 -1.96 20.36
CA LEU A 142 -2.19 -0.66 20.83
C LEU A 142 -3.56 -0.79 21.49
N LYS A 143 -4.52 -1.47 20.85
CA LYS A 143 -5.86 -1.69 21.40
C LYS A 143 -5.79 -2.45 22.73
N LYS A 144 -5.05 -3.56 22.78
CA LYS A 144 -4.85 -4.33 24.02
C LYS A 144 -4.21 -3.51 25.13
N TYR A 145 -3.25 -2.65 24.81
CA TYR A 145 -2.66 -1.72 25.77
C TYR A 145 -3.69 -0.71 26.28
N LEU A 146 -4.50 -0.10 25.40
CA LEU A 146 -5.51 0.87 25.82
C LEU A 146 -6.61 0.26 26.70
N ASP A 147 -6.88 -1.04 26.53
CA ASP A 147 -7.87 -1.78 27.32
C ASP A 147 -7.30 -2.30 28.65
N GLN A 148 -6.07 -2.84 28.65
CA GLN A 148 -5.50 -3.56 29.80
C GLN A 148 -4.36 -2.83 30.51
N GLU A 149 -3.80 -1.79 29.89
CA GLU A 149 -2.68 -0.96 30.39
C GLU A 149 -1.40 -1.75 30.76
N LYS A 150 -1.24 -2.96 30.21
CA LYS A 150 -0.05 -3.79 30.43
C LYS A 150 1.15 -3.27 29.64
N ILE A 151 2.26 -2.99 30.34
CA ILE A 151 3.50 -2.47 29.76
C ILE A 151 4.05 -3.39 28.65
N SER A 152 3.87 -4.71 28.75
CA SER A 152 4.31 -5.64 27.70
C SER A 152 3.66 -5.33 26.34
N PHE A 153 2.38 -4.97 26.30
CA PHE A 153 1.71 -4.59 25.06
C PHE A 153 2.22 -3.26 24.51
N LEU A 154 2.56 -2.31 25.40
CA LEU A 154 3.18 -1.05 25.00
C LEU A 154 4.54 -1.27 24.35
N ILE A 155 5.39 -2.10 24.96
CA ILE A 155 6.72 -2.42 24.43
C ILE A 155 6.60 -3.10 23.05
N ILE A 156 5.72 -4.09 22.92
CA ILE A 156 5.50 -4.78 21.63
C ILE A 156 4.98 -3.80 20.58
N TRP A 157 4.01 -2.95 20.93
CA TRP A 157 3.50 -1.93 20.02
C TRP A 157 4.60 -1.00 19.51
N GLN A 158 5.42 -0.44 20.40
CA GLN A 158 6.53 0.44 20.01
C GLN A 158 7.56 -0.30 19.17
N PHE A 159 7.92 -1.53 19.55
CA PHE A 159 8.84 -2.35 18.78
C PHE A 159 8.35 -2.58 17.35
N LEU A 160 7.07 -2.92 17.16
CA LEU A 160 6.48 -3.12 15.83
C LEU A 160 6.47 -1.83 15.01
N LEU A 161 6.22 -0.67 15.63
CA LEU A 161 6.27 0.61 14.95
C LEU A 161 7.69 0.97 14.49
N ILE A 162 8.67 0.79 15.37
CA ILE A 162 10.09 1.03 15.07
C ILE A 162 10.58 0.06 13.98
N LEU A 163 10.23 -1.21 14.07
CA LEU A 163 10.53 -2.22 13.06
C LEU A 163 9.94 -1.85 11.71
N GLY A 164 8.66 -1.49 11.66
CA GLY A 164 7.99 -1.08 10.42
C GLY A 164 8.66 0.14 9.77
N LEU A 165 9.03 1.12 10.58
CA LEU A 165 9.76 2.31 10.14
C LEU A 165 11.14 1.97 9.54
N PHE A 166 11.90 1.07 10.17
CA PHE A 166 13.22 0.65 9.66
C PHE A 166 13.16 -0.32 8.48
N ILE A 167 12.02 -0.97 8.24
CA ILE A 167 11.79 -1.75 7.01
C ILE A 167 11.64 -0.81 5.81
N HIS A 168 10.79 0.21 5.92
CA HIS A 168 10.59 1.24 4.89
C HIS A 168 9.89 2.47 5.48
N GLU A 169 10.43 3.67 5.26
CA GLU A 169 10.04 4.90 5.95
C GLU A 169 8.61 5.38 5.67
N ALA A 170 8.02 4.98 4.53
CA ALA A 170 6.61 5.27 4.25
C ALA A 170 5.66 4.83 5.37
N PHE A 171 6.05 3.83 6.17
CA PHE A 171 5.32 3.36 7.36
C PHE A 171 5.02 4.47 8.37
N LEU A 172 5.86 5.51 8.42
CA LEU A 172 5.64 6.68 9.26
C LEU A 172 4.26 7.31 9.00
N PHE A 173 3.89 7.42 7.73
CA PHE A 173 2.75 8.23 7.31
C PHE A 173 1.42 7.47 7.38
N TYR A 174 1.40 6.18 7.03
CA TYR A 174 0.15 5.41 7.04
C TYR A 174 -0.09 4.59 8.32
N ALA A 175 0.93 4.40 9.16
CA ALA A 175 0.83 3.59 10.37
C ALA A 175 1.23 4.34 11.65
N VAL A 176 2.46 4.85 11.73
CA VAL A 176 2.97 5.48 12.97
C VAL A 176 2.14 6.73 13.31
N GLY A 177 1.94 7.64 12.36
CA GLY A 177 1.23 8.90 12.58
C GLY A 177 -0.16 8.70 13.17
N ILE A 178 -0.97 7.85 12.54
CA ILE A 178 -2.34 7.57 13.03
C ILE A 178 -2.34 6.85 14.38
N GLN A 179 -1.44 5.90 14.62
CA GLN A 179 -1.40 5.16 15.88
C GLN A 179 -0.93 6.02 17.05
N VAL A 180 0.05 6.90 16.83
CA VAL A 180 0.48 7.89 17.82
C VAL A 180 -0.68 8.84 18.14
N LEU A 181 -1.39 9.32 17.12
CA LEU A 181 -2.56 10.17 17.31
C LEU A 181 -3.65 9.46 18.13
N LEU A 182 -3.94 8.19 17.82
CA LEU A 182 -4.88 7.37 18.60
C LEU A 182 -4.43 7.19 20.05
N PHE A 183 -3.15 6.91 20.30
CA PHE A 183 -2.60 6.79 21.65
C PHE A 183 -2.72 8.08 22.47
N LEU A 184 -2.39 9.23 21.85
CA LEU A 184 -2.47 10.53 22.49
C LEU A 184 -3.92 10.89 22.83
N LEU A 185 -4.85 10.60 21.94
CA LEU A 185 -6.27 10.96 22.08
C LEU A 185 -7.10 9.89 22.81
N ALA A 186 -6.55 8.72 23.08
CA ALA A 186 -7.22 7.69 23.85
C ALA A 186 -7.40 8.11 25.31
N LYS A 187 -8.66 8.02 25.79
CA LYS A 187 -9.18 8.38 27.11
C LYS A 187 -9.10 9.89 27.41
N GLU A 188 -10.21 10.49 27.84
CA GLU A 188 -10.27 11.88 28.29
C GLU A 188 -9.32 12.07 29.48
N SER A 189 -8.28 12.87 29.29
CA SER A 189 -7.25 13.09 30.29
C SER A 189 -7.09 14.59 30.48
N THR A 190 -7.27 15.07 31.71
CA THR A 190 -6.97 16.44 32.13
C THR A 190 -5.51 16.81 31.77
N PHE A 191 -5.32 18.05 31.34
CA PHE A 191 -4.45 18.39 30.19
C PHE A 191 -2.93 18.46 30.44
N SER A 192 -2.40 18.63 31.65
CA SER A 192 -0.95 18.96 31.78
C SER A 192 -0.03 17.75 32.00
N TRP A 193 -0.12 17.08 33.15
CA TRP A 193 0.87 16.06 33.54
C TRP A 193 0.75 14.74 32.77
N ARG A 194 -0.48 14.34 32.41
CA ARG A 194 -0.73 13.07 31.70
C ARG A 194 -0.24 13.12 30.25
N ILE A 195 -0.29 14.29 29.60
CA ILE A 195 0.23 14.46 28.23
C ILE A 195 1.75 14.36 28.23
N LEU A 196 2.44 15.00 29.18
CA LEU A 196 3.91 14.90 29.29
C LEU A 196 4.37 13.45 29.49
N ARG A 197 3.67 12.67 30.31
CA ARG A 197 3.95 11.23 30.47
C ARG A 197 3.73 10.46 29.16
N LYS A 198 2.65 10.75 28.42
CA LYS A 198 2.40 10.13 27.10
C LYS A 198 3.50 10.48 26.10
N ILE A 199 3.97 11.73 26.08
CA ILE A 199 5.08 12.16 25.23
C ILE A 199 6.37 11.42 25.61
N GLY A 200 6.66 11.30 26.91
CA GLY A 200 7.81 10.52 27.39
C GLY A 200 7.76 9.06 26.96
N VAL A 201 6.58 8.43 26.98
CA VAL A 201 6.39 7.05 26.48
C VAL A 201 6.71 6.93 24.98
N LEU A 202 6.43 7.97 24.18
CA LEU A 202 6.68 7.98 22.74
C LEU A 202 8.14 8.27 22.36
N PHE A 203 9.00 8.59 23.33
CA PHE A 203 10.41 8.92 23.09
C PHE A 203 11.15 7.90 22.20
N PRO A 204 11.03 6.57 22.39
CA PRO A 204 11.71 5.60 21.54
C PRO A 204 11.30 5.69 20.06
N ILE A 205 10.02 5.91 19.78
CA ILE A 205 9.51 6.08 18.41
C ILE A 205 10.03 7.39 17.82
N PHE A 206 10.01 8.49 18.56
CA PHE A 206 10.55 9.77 18.08
C PHE A 206 12.04 9.68 17.77
N LEU A 207 12.81 9.02 18.63
CA LEU A 207 14.23 8.76 18.39
C LEU A 207 14.42 7.91 17.12
N ALA A 208 13.62 6.85 16.94
CA ALA A 208 13.68 6.02 15.74
C ALA A 208 13.34 6.82 14.46
N VAL A 209 12.40 7.76 14.51
CA VAL A 209 12.08 8.67 13.41
C VAL A 209 13.28 9.55 13.06
N ILE A 210 13.91 10.16 14.07
CA ILE A 210 15.12 11.00 13.86
C ILE A 210 16.24 10.16 13.24
N LEU A 211 16.50 8.97 13.77
CA LEU A 211 17.51 8.05 13.24
C LEU A 211 17.21 7.65 11.79
N ASN A 212 15.94 7.37 11.47
CA ASN A 212 15.54 6.99 10.11
C ASN A 212 15.80 8.11 9.08
N PHE A 213 15.53 9.38 9.44
CA PHE A 213 15.75 10.51 8.55
C PHE A 213 17.22 10.92 8.43
N THR A 214 17.99 10.82 9.51
CA THR A 214 19.42 11.17 9.51
C THR A 214 20.27 10.12 8.79
N GLN A 215 19.89 8.84 8.90
CA GLN A 215 20.66 7.70 8.36
C GLN A 215 20.19 7.32 6.95
N LYS A 216 20.14 8.31 6.05
CA LYS A 216 19.61 8.11 4.68
C LYS A 216 20.53 7.31 3.75
N GLY A 217 21.83 7.24 4.07
CA GLY A 217 22.88 6.73 3.20
C GLY A 217 23.48 7.80 2.28
N ASN A 218 24.57 7.43 1.62
CA ASN A 218 25.26 8.24 0.61
C ASN A 218 25.87 7.30 -0.46
N GLU A 219 26.61 7.85 -1.41
CA GLU A 219 27.25 7.08 -2.48
C GLU A 219 28.29 6.07 -1.97
N LEU A 220 29.07 6.43 -0.95
CA LEU A 220 30.01 5.52 -0.29
C LEU A 220 29.26 4.32 0.32
N VAL A 221 28.21 4.58 1.10
CA VAL A 221 27.38 3.52 1.70
C VAL A 221 26.78 2.61 0.63
N ALA A 222 26.25 3.20 -0.45
CA ALA A 222 25.61 2.44 -1.52
C ALA A 222 26.62 1.57 -2.29
N SER A 223 27.83 2.07 -2.55
CA SER A 223 28.90 1.28 -3.17
C SER A 223 29.41 0.16 -2.27
N GLN A 224 29.53 0.38 -0.96
CA GLN A 224 29.88 -0.65 0.01
C GLN A 224 28.83 -1.77 0.08
N ILE A 225 27.54 -1.41 0.08
CA ILE A 225 26.44 -2.38 -0.01
C ILE A 225 26.53 -3.15 -1.32
N TRP A 226 26.69 -2.48 -2.46
CA TRP A 226 26.80 -3.13 -3.76
C TRP A 226 27.95 -4.14 -3.80
N ASN A 227 29.14 -3.73 -3.38
CA ASN A 227 30.34 -4.56 -3.37
C ASN A 227 30.19 -5.77 -2.45
N SER A 228 29.45 -5.65 -1.34
CA SER A 228 29.18 -6.79 -0.45
C SER A 228 28.42 -7.94 -1.13
N TRP A 229 27.62 -7.62 -2.15
CA TRP A 229 26.89 -8.61 -2.95
C TRP A 229 27.64 -9.03 -4.22
N GLY A 230 28.90 -8.62 -4.39
CA GLY A 230 29.65 -8.82 -5.64
C GLY A 230 29.68 -10.27 -6.13
N SER A 231 29.88 -11.24 -5.23
CA SER A 231 29.86 -12.67 -5.57
C SER A 231 28.49 -13.14 -6.04
N PHE A 232 27.42 -12.68 -5.40
CA PHE A 232 26.04 -12.99 -5.78
C PHE A 232 25.72 -12.40 -7.17
N PHE A 233 26.06 -11.14 -7.41
CA PHE A 233 25.77 -10.48 -8.69
C PHE A 233 26.52 -11.11 -9.86
N GLN A 234 27.80 -11.46 -9.66
CA GLN A 234 28.59 -12.15 -10.70
C GLN A 234 28.01 -13.51 -11.05
N ASN A 235 27.54 -14.27 -10.06
CA ASN A 235 26.98 -15.60 -10.27
C ASN A 235 25.60 -15.57 -10.94
N GLU A 236 24.71 -14.65 -10.55
CA GLU A 236 23.33 -14.61 -11.05
C GLU A 236 23.16 -13.78 -12.33
N PHE A 237 23.92 -12.69 -12.50
CA PHE A 237 23.69 -11.73 -13.58
C PHE A 237 24.93 -11.49 -14.46
N GLY A 238 26.05 -12.16 -14.17
CA GLY A 238 27.29 -12.06 -14.92
C GLY A 238 28.09 -10.77 -14.65
N PRO A 239 29.21 -10.57 -15.37
CA PRO A 239 30.16 -9.50 -15.10
C PRO A 239 29.65 -8.09 -15.42
N ASN A 240 28.56 -7.97 -16.17
CA ASN A 240 28.00 -6.69 -16.61
C ASN A 240 26.94 -6.12 -15.65
N ALA A 241 26.73 -6.73 -14.48
CA ALA A 241 25.81 -6.22 -13.48
C ALA A 241 26.29 -4.87 -12.95
N SER A 242 25.41 -3.86 -12.92
CA SER A 242 25.72 -2.51 -12.48
C SER A 242 24.79 -2.05 -11.36
N MET A 243 25.33 -1.33 -10.38
CA MET A 243 24.54 -0.69 -9.31
C MET A 243 23.48 0.26 -9.88
N TYR A 244 23.76 0.90 -11.03
CA TYR A 244 22.86 1.85 -11.66
C TYR A 244 21.60 1.21 -12.25
N ASP A 245 21.57 -0.12 -12.41
CA ASP A 245 20.40 -0.87 -12.85
C ASP A 245 19.34 -0.98 -11.74
N TYR A 246 19.66 -0.62 -10.49
CA TYR A 246 18.78 -0.77 -9.32
C TYR A 246 18.42 0.60 -8.71
N VAL A 247 17.24 1.13 -9.04
CA VAL A 247 16.80 2.48 -8.64
C VAL A 247 16.74 2.62 -7.12
N SER A 248 16.41 1.56 -6.41
CA SER A 248 16.31 1.55 -4.94
C SER A 248 17.66 1.73 -4.24
N LEU A 249 18.74 1.15 -4.75
CA LEU A 249 20.11 1.39 -4.26
C LEU A 249 20.58 2.79 -4.67
N LYS A 250 20.33 3.19 -5.91
CA LYS A 250 20.59 4.56 -6.41
C LYS A 250 19.85 5.62 -5.59
N GLY A 251 18.66 5.31 -5.10
CA GLY A 251 17.84 6.21 -4.29
C GLY A 251 18.51 6.66 -2.98
N LEU A 252 19.48 5.90 -2.47
CA LEU A 252 20.29 6.31 -1.31
C LEU A 252 21.18 7.53 -1.62
N THR A 253 21.55 7.73 -2.88
CA THR A 253 22.44 8.81 -3.32
C THR A 253 21.69 10.10 -3.66
N TRP A 254 20.35 10.07 -3.74
CA TRP A 254 19.57 11.23 -4.13
C TRP A 254 19.69 12.38 -3.11
N SER A 255 19.80 13.60 -3.65
CA SER A 255 19.64 14.82 -2.87
C SER A 255 18.15 15.09 -2.63
N LEU A 256 17.83 15.79 -1.54
CA LEU A 256 16.44 16.14 -1.21
C LEU A 256 15.78 16.95 -2.35
N ASN A 257 16.50 17.94 -2.90
CA ASN A 257 15.99 18.79 -3.97
C ASN A 257 15.70 17.99 -5.25
N HIS A 258 16.60 17.06 -5.62
CA HIS A 258 16.37 16.19 -6.76
C HIS A 258 15.15 15.28 -6.55
N ALA A 259 15.05 14.64 -5.38
CA ALA A 259 13.93 13.76 -5.06
C ALA A 259 12.60 14.52 -5.06
N VAL A 260 12.53 15.67 -4.39
CA VAL A 260 11.30 16.49 -4.34
C VAL A 260 10.92 17.01 -5.73
N GLY A 261 11.89 17.52 -6.49
CA GLY A 261 11.64 18.01 -7.86
C GLY A 261 11.11 16.92 -8.79
N LEU A 262 11.70 15.72 -8.72
CA LEU A 262 11.24 14.56 -9.48
C LEU A 262 9.79 14.17 -9.13
N HIS A 263 9.46 14.10 -7.84
CA HIS A 263 8.11 13.73 -7.42
C HIS A 263 7.07 14.80 -7.75
N LEU A 264 7.41 16.09 -7.58
CA LEU A 264 6.52 17.18 -7.98
C LEU A 264 6.25 17.19 -9.48
N ASP A 265 7.30 16.97 -10.29
CA ASP A 265 7.16 16.83 -11.75
C ASP A 265 6.19 15.69 -12.07
N ILE A 266 6.44 14.49 -11.57
CA ILE A 266 5.61 13.31 -11.86
C ILE A 266 4.17 13.46 -11.35
N ASN A 267 3.97 14.03 -10.16
CA ASN A 267 2.66 14.07 -9.52
C ASN A 267 1.74 15.18 -10.07
N PHE A 268 2.31 16.33 -10.45
CA PHE A 268 1.51 17.53 -10.75
C PHE A 268 1.76 18.14 -12.14
N ILE A 269 2.97 17.99 -12.70
CA ILE A 269 3.37 18.70 -13.92
C ILE A 269 3.24 17.77 -15.13
N ARG A 270 3.93 16.62 -15.06
CA ARG A 270 3.93 15.60 -16.09
C ARG A 270 2.52 15.05 -16.22
N ARG A 271 2.02 15.13 -17.43
CA ARG A 271 0.72 14.59 -17.81
C ARG A 271 0.93 13.20 -18.38
N ASP A 272 -0.01 12.32 -18.06
CA ASP A 272 -0.09 11.01 -18.67
C ASP A 272 -0.58 11.11 -20.14
N SER A 273 -0.90 9.97 -20.77
CA SER A 273 -1.41 9.95 -22.15
C SER A 273 -2.79 10.63 -22.32
N LEU A 274 -3.52 10.85 -21.22
CA LEU A 274 -4.80 11.55 -21.22
C LEU A 274 -4.68 13.05 -20.90
N GLY A 275 -3.47 13.58 -20.71
CA GLY A 275 -3.29 14.98 -20.34
C GLY A 275 -3.58 15.28 -18.87
N VAL A 276 -3.68 14.24 -18.04
CA VAL A 276 -4.16 14.29 -16.66
C VAL A 276 -2.97 14.14 -15.69
N PRO A 277 -2.78 15.06 -14.73
CA PRO A 277 -1.75 14.91 -13.70
C PRO A 277 -2.02 13.72 -12.79
N ALA A 278 -0.97 13.00 -12.38
CA ALA A 278 -1.11 11.78 -11.58
C ALA A 278 -1.85 12.00 -10.24
N PHE A 279 -1.71 13.17 -9.62
CA PHE A 279 -2.42 13.49 -8.38
C PHE A 279 -3.95 13.47 -8.53
N SER A 280 -4.49 13.81 -9.70
CA SER A 280 -5.94 13.90 -9.91
C SER A 280 -6.66 12.55 -9.85
N TYR A 281 -5.92 11.43 -9.96
CA TYR A 281 -6.48 10.07 -9.84
C TYR A 281 -6.98 9.74 -8.43
N ILE A 282 -6.66 10.57 -7.44
CA ILE A 282 -7.28 10.47 -6.12
C ILE A 282 -8.80 10.57 -6.16
N LEU A 283 -9.35 11.36 -7.10
CA LEU A 283 -10.80 11.60 -7.19
C LEU A 283 -11.56 10.34 -7.60
N PRO A 284 -11.19 9.62 -8.70
CA PRO A 284 -11.75 8.31 -8.99
C PRO A 284 -11.61 7.31 -7.82
N VAL A 285 -10.47 7.28 -7.11
CA VAL A 285 -10.25 6.27 -6.04
C VAL A 285 -11.17 6.55 -4.88
N LEU A 286 -11.21 7.82 -4.47
CA LEU A 286 -12.12 8.30 -3.45
C LEU A 286 -13.56 7.94 -3.84
N PHE A 287 -13.94 8.12 -5.11
CA PHE A 287 -15.28 7.77 -5.57
C PHE A 287 -15.58 6.26 -5.49
N VAL A 288 -14.67 5.38 -5.93
CA VAL A 288 -14.84 3.92 -5.78
C VAL A 288 -14.96 3.53 -4.33
N MET A 289 -14.06 4.05 -3.50
CA MET A 289 -14.03 3.76 -2.08
C MET A 289 -15.36 4.17 -1.44
N LEU A 290 -15.79 5.40 -1.66
CA LEU A 290 -17.05 5.88 -1.11
C LEU A 290 -18.25 5.09 -1.67
N TYR A 291 -18.25 4.66 -2.94
CA TYR A 291 -19.28 3.76 -3.47
C TYR A 291 -19.29 2.40 -2.74
N VAL A 292 -18.13 1.75 -2.63
CA VAL A 292 -17.99 0.43 -1.97
C VAL A 292 -18.49 0.53 -0.54
N TYR A 293 -18.04 1.54 0.20
CA TYR A 293 -18.35 1.64 1.62
C TYR A 293 -19.74 2.20 1.91
N SER A 294 -20.35 3.00 1.02
CA SER A 294 -21.75 3.42 1.15
C SER A 294 -22.74 2.29 0.84
N THR A 295 -22.33 1.30 0.05
CA THR A 295 -23.16 0.12 -0.28
C THR A 295 -23.02 -1.02 0.73
N VAL A 296 -22.03 -0.96 1.62
CA VAL A 296 -21.78 -1.96 2.66
C VAL A 296 -22.63 -1.68 3.90
N LYS A 297 -23.30 -2.71 4.40
CA LYS A 297 -23.90 -2.71 5.73
C LYS A 297 -22.85 -3.13 6.76
N PHE A 298 -22.09 -2.16 7.26
CA PHE A 298 -21.12 -2.39 8.31
C PHE A 298 -21.79 -2.98 9.57
N ARG A 299 -21.09 -3.90 10.22
CA ARG A 299 -21.48 -4.58 11.46
C ARG A 299 -20.45 -4.37 12.59
N ALA A 300 -19.52 -3.44 12.40
CA ALA A 300 -18.43 -3.23 13.34
C ALA A 300 -18.90 -2.63 14.68
N MET A 301 -20.07 -1.99 14.70
CA MET A 301 -20.63 -1.35 15.89
C MET A 301 -22.16 -1.34 15.87
N GLU A 302 -22.77 -1.25 17.05
CA GLU A 302 -24.21 -1.03 17.25
C GLU A 302 -24.58 0.44 16.94
N ALA A 303 -24.44 0.84 15.69
CA ALA A 303 -24.85 2.16 15.23
C ALA A 303 -25.47 2.11 13.84
N SER A 304 -26.15 3.18 13.45
CA SER A 304 -26.71 3.30 12.10
C SER A 304 -25.63 3.12 11.03
N ALA A 305 -26.01 2.56 9.87
CA ALA A 305 -25.09 2.38 8.74
C ALA A 305 -24.42 3.72 8.33
N LYS A 306 -25.17 4.82 8.40
CA LYS A 306 -24.68 6.17 8.16
C LYS A 306 -23.59 6.59 9.15
N THR A 307 -23.79 6.31 10.45
CA THR A 307 -22.79 6.59 11.48
C THR A 307 -21.52 5.78 11.25
N GLN A 308 -21.66 4.50 10.89
CA GLN A 308 -20.55 3.61 10.56
C GLN A 308 -19.76 4.13 9.34
N PHE A 309 -20.45 4.51 8.28
CA PHE A 309 -19.84 5.09 7.10
C PHE A 309 -19.13 6.41 7.42
N THR A 310 -19.76 7.29 8.20
CA THR A 310 -19.15 8.57 8.61
C THR A 310 -17.85 8.35 9.39
N ALA A 311 -17.85 7.39 10.33
CA ALA A 311 -16.65 7.05 11.10
C ALA A 311 -15.54 6.49 10.19
N PHE A 312 -15.88 5.63 9.23
CA PHE A 312 -14.93 5.13 8.24
C PHE A 312 -14.33 6.25 7.38
N VAL A 313 -15.16 7.16 6.83
CA VAL A 313 -14.69 8.31 6.04
C VAL A 313 -13.77 9.21 6.87
N CYS A 314 -14.10 9.43 8.14
CA CYS A 314 -13.25 10.22 9.05
C CYS A 314 -11.87 9.58 9.25
N ILE A 315 -11.82 8.26 9.48
CA ILE A 315 -10.57 7.50 9.58
C ILE A 315 -9.76 7.61 8.28
N TRP A 316 -10.43 7.38 7.14
CA TRP A 316 -9.80 7.43 5.83
C TRP A 316 -9.19 8.80 5.57
N LEU A 317 -9.93 9.88 5.83
CA LEU A 317 -9.42 11.25 5.68
C LEU A 317 -8.27 11.55 6.64
N THR A 318 -8.33 11.05 7.87
CA THR A 318 -7.26 11.26 8.85
C THR A 318 -5.95 10.61 8.37
N ILE A 319 -6.01 9.35 7.92
CA ILE A 319 -4.84 8.67 7.36
C ILE A 319 -4.39 9.35 6.07
N PHE A 320 -5.32 9.80 5.22
CA PHE A 320 -5.00 10.54 4.01
C PHE A 320 -4.21 11.82 4.33
N VAL A 321 -4.62 12.59 5.33
CA VAL A 321 -3.90 13.78 5.81
C VAL A 321 -2.50 13.41 6.28
N CYS A 322 -2.34 12.33 7.06
CA CYS A 322 -1.01 11.84 7.45
C CYS A 322 -0.16 11.43 6.24
N MET A 323 -0.78 10.95 5.16
CA MET A 323 -0.11 10.52 3.93
C MET A 323 0.10 11.63 2.89
N LEU A 324 -0.38 12.86 3.10
CA LEU A 324 -0.20 13.96 2.13
C LEU A 324 1.25 14.14 1.67
N PRO A 325 2.29 14.05 2.53
CA PRO A 325 3.67 14.14 2.06
C PRO A 325 4.03 13.05 1.04
N LEU A 326 3.51 11.82 1.20
CA LEU A 326 3.71 10.73 0.25
C LEU A 326 3.00 10.98 -1.08
N PHE A 327 1.77 11.52 -1.05
CA PHE A 327 1.00 11.81 -2.25
C PHE A 327 1.50 13.04 -3.03
N THR A 328 2.35 13.86 -2.43
CA THR A 328 2.80 15.13 -3.03
C THR A 328 4.27 15.13 -3.39
N VAL A 329 5.17 14.93 -2.42
CA VAL A 329 6.61 15.23 -2.60
C VAL A 329 7.55 14.05 -2.31
N LEU A 330 7.06 12.96 -1.71
CA LEU A 330 7.90 11.84 -1.29
C LEU A 330 7.68 10.54 -2.08
N SER A 331 6.61 10.43 -2.86
CA SER A 331 6.32 9.26 -3.68
C SER A 331 5.47 9.63 -4.90
N CYS A 332 5.56 8.81 -5.94
CA CYS A 332 4.72 8.90 -7.14
C CYS A 332 3.97 7.58 -7.42
N ASP A 333 4.10 6.60 -6.51
CA ASP A 333 3.56 5.25 -6.70
C ASP A 333 2.13 5.17 -6.12
N PHE A 334 1.19 5.85 -6.78
CA PHE A 334 -0.17 6.05 -6.26
C PHE A 334 -0.91 4.75 -5.97
N ALA A 335 -0.72 3.69 -6.78
CA ALA A 335 -1.32 2.39 -6.52
C ALA A 335 -0.92 1.83 -5.15
N ARG A 336 0.38 1.95 -4.82
CA ARG A 336 0.92 1.59 -3.50
C ARG A 336 0.33 2.45 -2.39
N LEU A 337 0.27 3.77 -2.60
CA LEU A 337 -0.27 4.70 -1.61
C LEU A 337 -1.76 4.45 -1.34
N PHE A 338 -2.56 4.17 -2.35
CA PHE A 338 -3.97 3.81 -2.15
C PHE A 338 -4.12 2.49 -1.42
N THR A 339 -3.25 1.52 -1.68
CA THR A 339 -3.24 0.25 -0.94
C THR A 339 -2.98 0.49 0.55
N TYR A 340 -1.96 1.29 0.88
CA TYR A 340 -1.68 1.68 2.28
C TYR A 340 -2.86 2.39 2.91
N LEU A 341 -3.41 3.40 2.24
CA LEU A 341 -4.51 4.21 2.73
C LEU A 341 -5.74 3.34 3.01
N ASN A 342 -6.12 2.48 2.07
CA ASN A 342 -7.35 1.71 2.15
C ASN A 342 -7.24 0.57 3.19
N ILE A 343 -6.15 -0.19 3.17
CA ILE A 343 -5.95 -1.32 4.09
C ILE A 343 -5.73 -0.82 5.52
N SER A 344 -4.93 0.24 5.71
CA SER A 344 -4.71 0.81 7.05
C SER A 344 -6.00 1.43 7.59
N SER A 345 -6.80 2.11 6.77
CA SER A 345 -8.11 2.64 7.18
C SER A 345 -9.04 1.52 7.65
N LEU A 346 -9.08 0.41 6.92
CA LEU A 346 -9.88 -0.76 7.28
C LEU A 346 -9.44 -1.35 8.62
N PHE A 347 -8.13 -1.52 8.84
CA PHE A 347 -7.61 -2.04 10.10
C PHE A 347 -7.87 -1.10 11.28
N VAL A 348 -7.72 0.21 11.09
CA VAL A 348 -8.07 1.21 12.12
C VAL A 348 -9.56 1.15 12.41
N PHE A 349 -10.43 1.07 11.38
CA PHE A 349 -11.87 0.94 11.57
C PHE A 349 -12.25 -0.34 12.34
N TYR A 350 -11.60 -1.47 12.03
CA TYR A 350 -11.81 -2.73 12.74
C TYR A 350 -11.55 -2.60 14.25
N PHE A 351 -10.43 -2.01 14.65
CA PHE A 351 -10.03 -1.94 16.07
C PHE A 351 -10.60 -0.72 16.82
N PHE A 352 -10.86 0.39 16.12
CA PHE A 352 -11.11 1.70 16.75
C PHE A 352 -12.37 2.42 16.27
N SER A 353 -13.24 1.80 15.46
CA SER A 353 -14.50 2.41 15.00
C SER A 353 -15.33 3.02 16.14
N THR A 354 -15.48 2.30 17.26
CA THR A 354 -16.21 2.78 18.44
C THR A 354 -15.59 4.04 19.07
N TYR A 355 -14.27 4.15 19.10
CA TYR A 355 -13.58 5.36 19.57
C TYR A 355 -13.91 6.55 18.65
N PHE A 356 -13.86 6.39 17.33
CA PHE A 356 -14.17 7.48 16.39
C PHE A 356 -15.60 8.00 16.49
N VAL A 357 -16.55 7.14 16.85
CA VAL A 357 -17.94 7.56 17.11
C VAL A 357 -18.07 8.34 18.42
N ALA A 358 -17.32 7.91 19.44
CA ALA A 358 -17.38 8.50 20.78
C ALA A 358 -16.54 9.78 20.93
N LEU A 359 -15.56 10.02 20.04
CA LEU A 359 -14.60 11.11 20.18
C LEU A 359 -15.26 12.49 19.97
N LYS A 360 -15.15 13.34 21.00
CA LYS A 360 -15.30 14.82 20.93
C LYS A 360 -13.98 15.54 20.56
N SER A 361 -12.91 14.79 20.25
CA SER A 361 -11.50 15.21 20.18
C SER A 361 -11.12 15.95 18.89
N PRO A 362 -9.86 16.45 18.69
CA PRO A 362 -9.39 17.02 17.42
C PRO A 362 -9.51 16.10 16.19
N LEU A 363 -9.70 14.79 16.36
CA LEU A 363 -10.12 13.91 15.25
C LEU A 363 -11.50 14.29 14.68
N ASN A 364 -12.30 15.09 15.39
CA ASN A 364 -13.52 15.71 14.87
C ASN A 364 -13.28 16.85 13.89
N MET A 365 -12.05 17.36 13.69
CA MET A 365 -11.84 18.44 12.70
C MET A 365 -12.29 18.01 11.30
N LEU A 366 -12.16 16.71 10.98
CA LEU A 366 -12.60 16.14 9.70
C LEU A 366 -14.04 15.59 9.76
N ASN A 367 -14.67 15.52 10.94
CA ASN A 367 -16.02 14.97 11.09
C ASN A 367 -17.10 15.81 10.38
N PRO A 368 -17.09 17.16 10.38
CA PRO A 368 -18.00 17.95 9.55
C PRO A 368 -17.90 17.58 8.07
N PHE A 369 -16.68 17.40 7.56
CA PHE A 369 -16.45 17.03 6.17
C PHE A 369 -16.88 15.57 5.89
N ALA A 370 -16.58 14.64 6.80
CA ALA A 370 -17.04 13.26 6.71
C ALA A 370 -18.58 13.15 6.74
N LYS A 371 -19.26 13.95 7.59
CA LYS A 371 -20.72 14.05 7.62
C LYS A 371 -21.27 14.65 6.34
N TRP A 372 -20.61 15.68 5.79
CA TRP A 372 -20.98 16.26 4.50
C TRP A 372 -20.91 15.21 3.38
N ILE A 373 -19.83 14.43 3.31
CA ILE A 373 -19.70 13.31 2.38
C ILE A 373 -20.82 12.27 2.61
N ALA A 374 -21.04 11.83 3.85
CA ALA A 374 -22.09 10.86 4.16
C ALA A 374 -23.49 11.36 3.76
N ASN A 375 -23.80 12.63 4.04
CA ASN A 375 -25.05 13.25 3.64
C ASN A 375 -25.20 13.38 2.13
N PHE A 376 -24.11 13.71 1.43
CA PHE A 376 -24.08 13.78 -0.02
C PHE A 376 -24.45 12.42 -0.64
N TYR A 377 -23.89 11.32 -0.13
CA TYR A 377 -24.18 9.96 -0.61
C TYR A 377 -25.60 9.47 -0.27
N ASP A 378 -26.15 9.86 0.88
CA ASP A 378 -27.52 9.55 1.27
C ASP A 378 -28.57 10.35 0.46
N HIS A 379 -28.14 11.41 -0.24
CA HIS A 379 -29.06 12.30 -0.93
C HIS A 379 -29.80 11.57 -2.07
N PRO A 380 -31.13 11.74 -2.24
CA PRO A 380 -31.91 11.04 -3.26
C PRO A 380 -31.38 11.21 -4.70
N ARG A 381 -30.81 12.39 -5.00
CA ARG A 381 -30.20 12.69 -6.30
C ARG A 381 -28.91 11.93 -6.56
N MET A 382 -28.25 11.38 -5.54
CA MET A 382 -27.04 10.57 -5.70
C MET A 382 -27.37 9.08 -5.85
N LYS A 383 -28.66 8.71 -5.95
CA LYS A 383 -29.05 7.30 -6.10
C LYS A 383 -28.50 6.61 -7.36
N TRP A 384 -28.18 7.39 -8.40
CA TRP A 384 -27.51 6.88 -9.60
C TRP A 384 -26.13 6.30 -9.28
N MET A 385 -25.46 6.77 -8.22
CA MET A 385 -24.18 6.23 -7.80
C MET A 385 -24.30 4.77 -7.42
N TYR A 386 -25.40 4.36 -6.77
CA TYR A 386 -25.69 2.96 -6.42
C TYR A 386 -25.89 2.04 -7.64
N ASN A 387 -25.92 2.59 -8.86
CA ASN A 387 -26.05 1.81 -10.08
C ASN A 387 -24.81 0.91 -10.29
N PRO A 388 -24.98 -0.41 -10.39
CA PRO A 388 -23.88 -1.34 -10.67
C PRO A 388 -23.11 -1.03 -11.96
N VAL A 389 -23.75 -0.41 -12.96
CA VAL A 389 -23.09 0.00 -14.21
C VAL A 389 -22.05 1.08 -13.97
N VAL A 390 -22.41 2.10 -13.18
CA VAL A 390 -21.51 3.20 -12.82
C VAL A 390 -20.30 2.62 -12.10
N PHE A 391 -20.54 1.71 -11.16
CA PHE A 391 -19.47 0.99 -10.49
C PHE A 391 -18.59 0.19 -11.44
N ILE A 392 -19.16 -0.63 -12.34
CA ILE A 392 -18.40 -1.40 -13.33
C ILE A 392 -17.53 -0.48 -14.19
N LEU A 393 -18.06 0.66 -14.64
CA LEU A 393 -17.31 1.62 -15.45
C LEU A 393 -16.13 2.22 -14.68
N ILE A 394 -16.32 2.53 -13.40
CA ILE A 394 -15.24 3.06 -12.58
C ILE A 394 -14.21 1.98 -12.27
N VAL A 395 -14.64 0.76 -11.96
CA VAL A 395 -13.74 -0.38 -11.75
C VAL A 395 -12.94 -0.67 -13.03
N PHE A 396 -13.57 -0.63 -14.20
CA PHE A 396 -12.89 -0.77 -15.48
C PHE A 396 -11.86 0.35 -15.71
N PHE A 397 -12.21 1.60 -15.37
CA PHE A 397 -11.28 2.73 -15.39
C PHE A 397 -10.08 2.54 -14.44
N PHE A 398 -10.30 1.89 -13.30
CA PHE A 398 -9.24 1.52 -12.36
C PHE A 398 -8.33 0.40 -12.85
N LEU A 399 -8.88 -0.56 -13.56
CA LEU A 399 -8.15 -1.71 -14.06
C LEU A 399 -7.25 -1.37 -15.25
N THR A 400 -7.52 -0.25 -15.93
CA THR A 400 -6.68 0.33 -16.98
C THR A 400 -5.59 1.27 -16.46
N TYR A 401 -5.42 1.36 -15.13
CA TYR A 401 -4.47 2.26 -14.48
C TYR A 401 -3.04 1.67 -14.46
N SER A 402 -2.03 2.50 -14.72
CA SER A 402 -0.61 2.18 -14.49
C SER A 402 -0.03 3.05 -13.36
N ASN A 403 1.05 2.59 -12.70
CA ASN A 403 1.69 3.27 -11.56
C ASN A 403 2.18 4.70 -11.87
N PHE A 404 2.24 5.11 -13.15
CA PHE A 404 2.72 6.43 -13.58
C PHE A 404 1.68 7.25 -14.37
N GLY A 405 0.40 6.82 -14.36
CA GLY A 405 -0.70 7.50 -15.08
C GLY A 405 -1.50 6.55 -15.98
N PHE A 406 -2.44 7.09 -16.74
CA PHE A 406 -3.10 6.34 -17.81
C PHE A 406 -2.16 6.39 -19.03
N GLN A 407 -1.51 5.28 -19.34
CA GLN A 407 -0.94 5.07 -20.66
C GLN A 407 -1.89 4.11 -21.34
N THR A 408 -2.89 4.60 -22.06
CA THR A 408 -3.91 3.73 -22.70
C THR A 408 -3.26 2.63 -23.52
N TYR A 409 -2.19 2.95 -24.24
CA TYR A 409 -1.36 2.01 -24.98
C TYR A 409 -0.73 0.95 -24.07
N THR A 410 -0.02 1.34 -23.00
CA THR A 410 0.62 0.38 -22.07
C THR A 410 -0.39 -0.42 -21.27
N ALA A 411 -1.53 0.18 -20.89
CA ALA A 411 -2.64 -0.49 -20.24
C ALA A 411 -3.32 -1.47 -21.19
N PHE A 412 -3.51 -1.09 -22.45
CA PHE A 412 -4.02 -1.95 -23.51
C PHE A 412 -3.05 -3.10 -23.80
N ASP A 413 -1.79 -2.81 -24.09
CA ASP A 413 -0.69 -3.76 -24.30
C ASP A 413 -0.52 -4.74 -23.15
N ASN A 414 -0.78 -4.30 -21.91
CA ASN A 414 -0.74 -5.17 -20.75
C ASN A 414 -2.08 -5.84 -20.44
N SER A 415 -3.20 -5.34 -20.97
CA SER A 415 -4.53 -5.94 -20.84
C SER A 415 -4.65 -7.21 -21.67
N ILE A 416 -5.66 -8.03 -21.36
CA ILE A 416 -5.99 -9.21 -22.18
C ILE A 416 -6.30 -8.80 -23.61
N ALA A 417 -7.09 -7.75 -23.83
CA ALA A 417 -7.48 -7.34 -25.16
C ALA A 417 -6.26 -6.99 -26.02
N GLY A 418 -5.34 -6.17 -25.49
CA GLY A 418 -4.13 -5.82 -26.22
C GLY A 418 -3.13 -6.96 -26.33
N ARG A 419 -2.92 -7.80 -25.31
CA ARG A 419 -2.06 -9.00 -25.45
C ARG A 419 -2.61 -10.01 -26.45
N LEU A 420 -3.93 -10.19 -26.48
CA LEU A 420 -4.59 -11.07 -27.46
C LEU A 420 -4.44 -10.49 -28.86
N LEU A 421 -4.67 -9.18 -29.04
CA LEU A 421 -4.46 -8.48 -30.31
C LEU A 421 -3.01 -8.53 -30.76
N GLN A 422 -2.04 -8.27 -29.87
CA GLN A 422 -0.61 -8.40 -30.15
C GLN A 422 -0.26 -9.83 -30.56
N LYS A 423 -0.84 -10.85 -29.92
CA LYS A 423 -0.59 -12.24 -30.26
C LYS A 423 -1.22 -12.61 -31.60
N ILE A 424 -2.42 -12.12 -31.89
CA ILE A 424 -3.07 -12.25 -33.21
C ILE A 424 -2.22 -11.57 -34.29
N PHE A 425 -1.74 -10.35 -34.05
CA PHE A 425 -0.84 -9.64 -34.98
C PHE A 425 0.49 -10.38 -35.17
N SER A 426 1.09 -10.91 -34.11
CA SER A 426 2.34 -11.70 -34.22
C SER A 426 2.17 -13.00 -35.01
N VAL A 427 0.97 -13.60 -34.94
CA VAL A 427 0.63 -14.78 -35.74
C VAL A 427 0.36 -14.35 -37.18
N TRP A 428 -0.37 -13.27 -37.40
CA TRP A 428 -0.63 -12.70 -38.71
C TRP A 428 0.65 -12.32 -39.45
N GLU A 429 1.59 -11.62 -38.81
CA GLU A 429 2.90 -11.27 -39.38
C GLU A 429 3.72 -12.50 -39.75
N LYS A 430 3.62 -13.58 -38.97
CA LYS A 430 4.26 -14.86 -39.32
C LYS A 430 3.63 -15.49 -40.55
N PHE A 431 2.31 -15.37 -40.74
CA PHE A 431 1.60 -15.91 -41.90
C PHE A 431 1.68 -15.02 -43.14
N SER A 432 1.82 -13.71 -43.01
CA SER A 432 1.94 -12.78 -44.14
C SER A 432 3.35 -12.71 -44.75
N ASN A 433 4.33 -13.38 -44.12
CA ASN A 433 5.70 -13.52 -44.62
C ASN A 433 5.95 -14.90 -45.28
N TYR A 434 4.90 -15.72 -45.44
CA TYR A 434 4.83 -16.87 -46.35
C TYR A 434 3.88 -16.53 -47.50
#